data_AF-A0AAR2M2X4-F1
#
_entry.id   AF-A0AAR2M2X4-F1
#
_cell.length_a   1.000
_cell.length_b   1.000
_cell.length_c   1.000
_cell.angle_alpha   90.00
_cell.angle_beta   90.00
_cell.angle_gamma   90.00
#
_symmetry.space_group_name_H-M   'P 1'
#
loop_
_entity.id
_entity.type
_entity.pdbx_description
1 polymer ?
#
loop_
_entity_poly.entity_id
_entity_poly.type
_entity_poly.pdbx_seq_one_letter_code
_entity_poly.pdbx_strand_id
1 'polypeptide(L)'
;PCSKPLVSLLFQNLLSVHDTVAKKDYDPKLPPLPPLPADDEEDKEDSVRIIRLVKSKEPLGATIKKDGIGGIVVARIMRGGAADRSGLIHEGDKLREVNGVPVEDKRPEEIVPILAKSDGAVTFKVIPGTKEELEAEDTKIFVRTLFDYNPKEDPAIPCKDAGLEFRRGDVLQIVSQEDDTWWQARRHEDPNLRAGLIPSKQLQERRVALQRPEALFHPARVPKPTGLRRSFRLSRKDHKIHDTQARWTKSEGPRARNIPSYQEVVPYNRKPRESYRLVLLVGPSGVGVSELKRKLLLSDPEHFGVPVPHTTRECRRYERKGVEYHFVSRHAFEKDILNHKFIEYGEHGGNYYGTSIDSVRRVLAESKVCLQDVEPHVIKILYTTEFKPYVVFVKPPAMQQLRLSRRRAKILSSRNEPTPMRTFSDADFEDMIKTAQAMENKYGYLFEKIIINDDLALAFTEIRAELARLEKETNWIPKTWAQA
;
A
#
# COMPACT_ATOMS: atom_id res chain seq x y z
N PRO A 1 14.24 -76.98 -42.10
CA PRO A 1 14.20 -75.60 -42.66
C PRO A 1 13.56 -74.62 -41.66
N CYS A 2 14.37 -73.93 -40.86
CA CYS A 2 14.08 -72.59 -40.36
C CYS A 2 15.29 -72.09 -39.55
N SER A 3 16.03 -71.20 -40.19
CA SER A 3 17.04 -70.30 -39.65
C SER A 3 16.52 -69.47 -38.47
N LYS A 4 17.27 -69.40 -37.36
CA LYS A 4 17.22 -68.36 -36.31
C LYS A 4 18.46 -68.50 -35.40
N PRO A 5 19.01 -67.41 -34.84
CA PRO A 5 20.04 -66.65 -35.57
C PRO A 5 21.37 -66.57 -34.80
N LEU A 6 22.49 -66.56 -35.52
CA LEU A 6 23.85 -66.28 -35.02
C LEU A 6 24.00 -64.93 -34.27
N VAL A 7 22.96 -64.09 -34.30
CA VAL A 7 22.92 -62.76 -33.65
C VAL A 7 22.89 -62.86 -32.11
N SER A 8 22.40 -63.98 -31.54
CA SER A 8 22.29 -64.13 -30.08
C SER A 8 23.65 -64.22 -29.36
N LEU A 9 24.63 -64.89 -29.98
CA LEU A 9 25.91 -65.18 -29.32
C LEU A 9 26.85 -63.97 -29.32
N LEU A 10 26.86 -63.20 -30.42
CA LEU A 10 27.65 -61.97 -30.54
C LEU A 10 27.15 -60.88 -29.59
N PHE A 11 25.83 -60.75 -29.41
CA PHE A 11 25.25 -59.77 -28.50
C PHE A 11 25.51 -60.14 -27.03
N GLN A 12 25.42 -61.43 -26.66
CA GLN A 12 25.78 -61.89 -25.33
C GLN A 12 27.27 -61.69 -25.01
N ASN A 13 28.16 -61.93 -25.97
CA ASN A 13 29.58 -61.69 -25.76
C ASN A 13 29.89 -60.20 -25.64
N LEU A 14 29.22 -59.34 -26.43
CA LEU A 14 29.39 -57.89 -26.31
C LEU A 14 28.89 -57.37 -24.95
N LEU A 15 27.74 -57.85 -24.48
CA LEU A 15 27.19 -57.51 -23.15
C LEU A 15 28.12 -58.01 -22.03
N SER A 16 28.68 -59.22 -22.16
CA SER A 16 29.64 -59.76 -21.19
C SER A 16 30.93 -58.94 -21.13
N VAL A 17 31.45 -58.48 -22.27
CA VAL A 17 32.64 -57.62 -22.30
C VAL A 17 32.32 -56.25 -21.70
N HIS A 18 31.15 -55.68 -22.02
CA HIS A 18 30.70 -54.41 -21.46
C HIS A 18 30.56 -54.48 -19.94
N ASP A 19 29.92 -55.53 -19.40
CA ASP A 19 29.79 -55.75 -17.96
C ASP A 19 31.14 -55.97 -17.26
N THR A 20 32.11 -56.58 -17.97
CA THR A 20 33.46 -56.81 -17.43
C THR A 20 34.26 -55.50 -17.35
N VAL A 21 34.09 -54.60 -18.31
CA VAL A 21 34.70 -53.27 -18.28
C VAL A 21 34.00 -52.38 -17.25
N ALA A 22 32.67 -52.42 -17.17
CA ALA A 22 31.89 -51.64 -16.20
C ALA A 22 32.17 -52.03 -14.73
N LYS A 23 32.61 -53.27 -14.47
CA LYS A 23 33.00 -53.74 -13.12
C LYS A 23 34.45 -53.41 -12.73
N LYS A 24 35.25 -52.85 -13.63
CA LYS A 24 36.61 -52.42 -13.29
C LYS A 24 36.56 -50.97 -12.81
N ASP A 25 37.00 -50.75 -11.57
CA ASP A 25 37.25 -49.42 -11.04
C ASP A 25 38.45 -48.81 -11.77
N TYR A 26 38.20 -47.72 -12.51
CA TYR A 26 39.22 -46.96 -13.22
C TYR A 26 39.63 -45.68 -12.49
N ASP A 27 39.12 -45.44 -11.29
CA ASP A 27 39.55 -44.30 -10.48
C ASP A 27 41.00 -44.49 -10.00
N PRO A 28 41.85 -43.45 -10.11
CA PRO A 28 43.20 -43.50 -9.61
C PRO A 28 43.16 -43.69 -8.09
N LYS A 29 43.55 -44.88 -7.62
CA LYS A 29 43.71 -45.14 -6.19
C LYS A 29 44.89 -44.32 -5.66
N LEU A 30 44.58 -43.20 -5.04
CA LEU A 30 45.54 -42.43 -4.26
C LEU A 30 46.08 -43.31 -3.12
N PRO A 31 47.39 -43.25 -2.82
CA PRO A 31 47.96 -43.97 -1.69
C PRO A 31 47.26 -43.55 -0.39
N PRO A 32 47.04 -44.47 0.55
CA PRO A 32 46.42 -44.14 1.82
C PRO A 32 47.27 -43.11 2.54
N LEU A 33 46.64 -42.00 2.94
CA LEU A 33 47.27 -40.98 3.76
C LEU A 33 47.74 -41.62 5.08
N PRO A 34 48.93 -41.25 5.60
CA PRO A 34 49.38 -41.75 6.88
C PRO A 34 48.36 -41.42 7.99
N PRO A 35 48.25 -42.24 9.04
CA PRO A 35 47.34 -41.97 10.13
C PRO A 35 47.73 -40.64 10.77
N LEU A 36 46.82 -39.67 10.73
CA LEU A 36 46.96 -38.44 11.50
C LEU A 36 47.01 -38.80 13.00
N PRO A 37 47.86 -38.12 13.80
CA PRO A 37 47.80 -38.26 15.24
C PRO A 37 46.39 -37.93 15.73
N ALA A 38 45.95 -38.64 16.77
CA ALA A 38 44.74 -38.29 17.50
C ALA A 38 45.02 -37.03 18.31
N ASP A 39 44.90 -35.86 17.67
CA ASP A 39 45.01 -34.56 18.30
C ASP A 39 43.69 -33.80 18.10
N ASP A 40 43.04 -33.57 19.25
CA ASP A 40 42.29 -32.38 19.64
C ASP A 40 41.00 -31.94 18.92
N GLU A 41 39.92 -31.95 19.71
CA GLU A 41 38.66 -31.21 19.54
C GLU A 41 38.85 -29.68 19.65
N GLU A 42 39.90 -29.11 19.07
CA GLU A 42 40.10 -27.66 18.98
C GLU A 42 40.58 -27.30 17.56
N ASP A 43 39.68 -26.66 16.81
CA ASP A 43 39.87 -25.87 15.58
C ASP A 43 38.99 -26.31 14.41
N LYS A 44 37.67 -26.13 14.56
CA LYS A 44 36.90 -25.61 13.42
C LYS A 44 37.35 -24.17 13.20
N GLU A 45 38.47 -23.98 12.50
CA GLU A 45 38.80 -22.69 11.90
C GLU A 45 37.62 -22.29 11.01
N ASP A 46 36.76 -21.41 11.53
CA ASP A 46 35.74 -20.74 10.74
C ASP A 46 36.41 -20.23 9.45
N SER A 47 36.03 -20.75 8.28
CA SER A 47 36.67 -20.34 7.03
C SER A 47 36.45 -18.84 6.79
N VAL A 48 37.46 -18.04 7.11
CA VAL A 48 37.39 -16.57 7.04
C VAL A 48 37.57 -16.13 5.59
N ARG A 49 36.59 -15.38 5.07
CA ARG A 49 36.63 -14.75 3.75
C ARG A 49 37.08 -13.30 3.88
N ILE A 50 38.09 -12.91 3.12
CA ILE A 50 38.51 -11.50 3.01
C ILE A 50 37.78 -10.87 1.84
N ILE A 51 36.97 -9.86 2.12
CA ILE A 51 36.18 -9.12 1.14
C ILE A 51 36.73 -7.71 1.05
N ARG A 52 37.03 -7.24 -0.16
CA ARG A 52 37.43 -5.85 -0.40
C ARG A 52 36.34 -5.15 -1.18
N LEU A 53 35.71 -4.17 -0.54
CA LEU A 53 34.57 -3.46 -1.10
C LEU A 53 34.93 -1.99 -1.31
N VAL A 54 34.73 -1.49 -2.53
CA VAL A 54 34.99 -0.09 -2.86
C VAL A 54 33.77 0.74 -2.48
N LYS A 55 33.96 1.62 -1.51
CA LYS A 55 32.95 2.54 -0.99
C LYS A 55 33.13 3.92 -1.63
N SER A 56 32.02 4.56 -1.99
CA SER A 56 31.97 5.98 -2.36
C SER A 56 31.75 6.85 -1.10
N LYS A 57 31.39 8.13 -1.27
CA LYS A 57 30.97 8.99 -0.14
C LYS A 57 29.65 8.52 0.52
N GLU A 58 28.98 7.53 -0.04
CA GLU A 58 27.72 6.97 0.45
C GLU A 58 27.95 5.81 1.44
N PRO A 59 27.02 5.55 2.38
CA PRO A 59 27.12 4.38 3.25
C PRO A 59 27.05 3.08 2.45
N LEU A 60 27.68 2.01 2.96
CA LEU A 60 27.79 0.73 2.25
C LEU A 60 26.42 0.10 1.90
N GLY A 61 25.37 0.42 2.66
CA GLY A 61 24.06 -0.19 2.48
C GLY A 61 23.97 -1.59 3.10
N ALA A 62 24.57 -1.80 4.27
CA ALA A 62 24.34 -2.98 5.09
C ALA A 62 24.09 -2.52 6.53
N THR A 63 23.24 -3.23 7.27
CA THR A 63 23.05 -3.00 8.71
C THR A 63 23.70 -4.14 9.49
N ILE A 64 24.27 -3.80 10.64
CA ILE A 64 24.94 -4.75 11.53
C ILE A 64 24.20 -4.81 12.86
N LYS A 65 24.17 -5.98 13.48
CA LYS A 65 23.64 -6.19 14.83
C LYS A 65 24.64 -6.98 15.67
N LYS A 66 24.54 -6.84 16.99
CA LYS A 66 25.27 -7.69 17.92
C LYS A 66 24.48 -8.98 18.12
N ASP A 67 25.14 -10.12 17.91
CA ASP A 67 24.57 -11.44 18.16
C ASP A 67 24.58 -11.79 19.66
N GLY A 68 23.80 -12.80 20.06
CA GLY A 68 23.68 -13.23 21.46
C GLY A 68 25.00 -13.69 22.09
N ILE A 69 25.99 -14.07 21.27
CA ILE A 69 27.33 -14.51 21.67
C ILE A 69 28.32 -13.32 21.72
N GLY A 70 27.87 -12.11 21.37
CA GLY A 70 28.69 -10.89 21.41
C GLY A 70 29.39 -10.53 20.10
N GLY A 71 29.40 -11.43 19.10
CA GLY A 71 29.94 -11.13 17.77
C GLY A 71 29.06 -10.16 16.96
N ILE A 72 29.67 -9.47 16.01
CA ILE A 72 28.96 -8.57 15.09
C ILE A 72 28.55 -9.35 13.84
N VAL A 73 27.26 -9.34 13.52
CA VAL A 73 26.72 -10.01 12.32
C VAL A 73 26.05 -9.00 11.41
N VAL A 74 26.15 -9.25 10.10
CA VAL A 74 25.36 -8.54 9.09
C VAL A 74 23.90 -8.91 9.28
N ALA A 75 23.11 -7.93 9.70
CA ALA A 75 21.70 -8.11 9.98
C ALA A 75 20.85 -8.05 8.70
N ARG A 76 21.21 -7.17 7.77
CA ARG A 76 20.47 -6.94 6.52
C ARG A 76 21.35 -6.30 5.46
N ILE A 77 21.09 -6.63 4.20
CA ILE A 77 21.66 -5.93 3.04
C ILE A 77 20.60 -4.99 2.44
N MET A 78 20.94 -3.71 2.30
CA MET A 78 20.07 -2.72 1.66
C MET A 78 20.26 -2.79 0.14
N ARG A 79 19.18 -3.15 -0.56
CA ARG A 79 19.17 -3.26 -2.02
C ARG A 79 19.52 -1.93 -2.69
N GLY A 80 20.37 -1.99 -3.71
CA GLY A 80 20.92 -0.82 -4.40
C GLY A 80 22.08 -0.11 -3.67
N GLY A 81 22.51 -0.62 -2.51
CA GLY A 81 23.74 -0.17 -1.82
C GLY A 81 25.03 -0.73 -2.44
N ALA A 82 26.19 -0.27 -1.97
CA ALA A 82 27.49 -0.80 -2.43
C ALA A 82 27.68 -2.28 -2.04
N ALA A 83 27.15 -2.70 -0.88
CA ALA A 83 27.16 -4.09 -0.42
C ALA A 83 26.38 -5.01 -1.37
N ASP A 84 25.13 -4.64 -1.70
CA ASP A 84 24.26 -5.38 -2.63
C ASP A 84 24.88 -5.49 -4.04
N ARG A 85 25.36 -4.36 -4.60
CA ARG A 85 26.00 -4.36 -5.93
C ARG A 85 27.28 -5.20 -6.01
N SER A 86 27.96 -5.41 -4.88
CA SER A 86 29.16 -6.24 -4.84
C SER A 86 28.84 -7.73 -4.85
N GLY A 87 27.70 -8.14 -4.27
CA GLY A 87 27.37 -9.55 -4.05
C GLY A 87 28.38 -10.30 -3.16
N LEU A 88 29.25 -9.58 -2.43
CA LEU A 88 30.32 -10.20 -1.65
C LEU A 88 29.90 -10.44 -0.20
N ILE A 89 29.00 -9.62 0.35
CA ILE A 89 28.54 -9.65 1.74
C ILE A 89 27.07 -10.05 1.76
N HIS A 90 26.72 -11.02 2.60
CA HIS A 90 25.37 -11.56 2.73
C HIS A 90 24.81 -11.38 4.14
N GLU A 91 23.49 -11.54 4.27
CA GLU A 91 22.84 -11.55 5.58
C GLU A 91 23.26 -12.77 6.39
N GLY A 92 23.67 -12.54 7.64
CA GLY A 92 24.17 -13.59 8.54
C GLY A 92 25.69 -13.72 8.56
N ASP A 93 26.42 -13.00 7.70
CA ASP A 93 27.88 -12.98 7.73
C ASP A 93 28.39 -12.41 9.07
N LYS A 94 29.24 -13.15 9.78
CA LYS A 94 29.89 -12.69 11.02
C LYS A 94 31.13 -11.87 10.68
N LEU A 95 31.17 -10.62 11.10
CA LEU A 95 32.30 -9.72 10.91
C LEU A 95 33.33 -9.93 12.03
N ARG A 96 34.56 -10.31 11.67
CA ARG A 96 35.70 -10.41 12.62
C ARG A 96 36.57 -9.15 12.60
N GLU A 97 36.91 -8.64 11.42
CA GLU A 97 37.73 -7.42 11.27
C GLU A 97 37.19 -6.49 10.19
N VAL A 98 37.34 -5.18 10.42
CA VAL A 98 37.05 -4.11 9.47
C VAL A 98 38.29 -3.23 9.34
N ASN A 99 38.89 -3.14 8.15
CA ASN A 99 40.13 -2.40 7.88
C ASN A 99 41.29 -2.77 8.84
N GLY A 100 41.40 -4.04 9.22
CA GLY A 100 42.41 -4.54 10.16
C GLY A 100 42.11 -4.27 11.63
N VAL A 101 40.94 -3.70 11.95
CA VAL A 101 40.48 -3.47 13.32
C VAL A 101 39.53 -4.60 13.73
N PRO A 102 39.82 -5.36 14.80
CA PRO A 102 38.89 -6.35 15.35
C PRO A 102 37.59 -5.70 15.81
N VAL A 103 36.46 -6.31 15.47
CA VAL A 103 35.12 -5.76 15.78
C VAL A 103 34.34 -6.58 16.80
N GLU A 104 34.84 -7.73 17.25
CA GLU A 104 34.15 -8.64 18.19
C GLU A 104 33.82 -7.97 19.54
N ASP A 105 34.73 -7.15 20.07
CA ASP A 105 34.52 -6.46 21.36
C ASP A 105 33.84 -5.10 21.23
N LYS A 106 33.58 -4.63 20.01
CA LYS A 106 33.07 -3.29 19.75
C LYS A 106 31.56 -3.26 19.69
N ARG A 107 30.99 -2.11 20.03
CA ARG A 107 29.55 -1.89 19.84
C ARG A 107 29.26 -1.45 18.41
N PRO A 108 28.09 -1.76 17.84
CA PRO A 108 27.69 -1.31 16.51
C PRO A 108 27.89 0.20 16.30
N GLU A 109 27.63 1.01 17.33
CA GLU A 109 27.76 2.47 17.31
C GLU A 109 29.21 2.95 17.14
N GLU A 110 30.20 2.13 17.52
CA GLU A 110 31.63 2.44 17.39
C GLU A 110 32.18 2.01 16.01
N ILE A 111 31.52 1.06 15.36
CA ILE A 111 31.91 0.53 14.04
C ILE A 111 31.41 1.45 12.92
N VAL A 112 30.22 2.06 13.10
CA VAL A 112 29.63 2.99 12.11
C VAL A 112 30.56 4.17 11.78
N PRO A 113 31.17 4.88 12.75
CA PRO A 113 32.15 5.94 12.46
C PRO A 113 33.40 5.45 11.74
N ILE A 114 33.89 4.25 12.05
CA ILE A 114 35.09 3.66 11.40
C ILE A 114 34.80 3.41 9.92
N LEU A 115 33.62 2.87 9.63
CA LEU A 115 33.13 2.67 8.27
C LEU A 115 32.82 3.99 7.57
N ALA A 116 32.31 5.00 8.30
CA ALA A 116 31.98 6.31 7.75
C ALA A 116 33.22 7.11 7.36
N LYS A 117 34.27 7.09 8.20
CA LYS A 117 35.55 7.81 8.01
C LYS A 117 36.44 7.21 6.92
N SER A 118 36.20 5.96 6.56
CA SER A 118 36.95 5.27 5.51
C SER A 118 36.44 5.71 4.13
N ASP A 119 37.25 6.50 3.41
CA ASP A 119 37.02 6.88 2.02
C ASP A 119 37.78 5.90 1.09
N GLY A 120 37.06 5.18 0.21
CA GLY A 120 37.65 4.26 -0.76
C GLY A 120 37.42 2.78 -0.43
N ALA A 121 38.47 1.94 -0.52
CA ALA A 121 38.33 0.49 -0.35
C ALA A 121 38.30 0.08 1.14
N VAL A 122 37.20 -0.54 1.56
CA VAL A 122 37.04 -1.13 2.89
C VAL A 122 37.28 -2.63 2.80
N THR A 123 38.14 -3.16 3.66
CA THR A 123 38.44 -4.60 3.74
C THR A 123 37.75 -5.21 4.93
N PHE A 124 37.02 -6.29 4.72
CA PHE A 124 36.31 -7.05 5.75
C PHE A 124 36.90 -8.46 5.84
N LYS A 125 37.11 -8.96 7.06
CA LYS A 125 37.19 -10.39 7.33
C LYS A 125 35.85 -10.86 7.84
N VAL A 126 35.18 -11.73 7.09
CA VAL A 126 33.87 -12.27 7.44
C VAL A 126 33.90 -13.80 7.49
N ILE A 127 33.05 -14.37 8.31
CA ILE A 127 32.71 -15.79 8.28
C ILE A 127 31.36 -15.89 7.57
N PRO A 128 31.27 -16.55 6.39
CA PRO A 128 30.04 -16.65 5.62
C PRO A 128 28.91 -17.29 6.43
N GLY A 129 27.72 -16.68 6.41
CA GLY A 129 26.51 -17.28 6.96
C GLY A 129 25.97 -18.40 6.05
N THR A 130 25.45 -19.49 6.61
CA THR A 130 24.73 -20.52 5.83
C THR A 130 23.35 -20.01 5.41
N LYS A 131 23.29 -19.28 4.30
CA LYS A 131 22.02 -18.94 3.62
C LYS A 131 22.18 -19.18 2.12
N GLU A 132 21.36 -20.07 1.58
CA GLU A 132 21.20 -20.28 0.14
C GLU A 132 20.31 -19.15 -0.42
N GLU A 133 20.78 -18.44 -1.44
CA GLU A 133 19.99 -17.41 -2.12
C GLU A 133 19.03 -18.06 -3.13
N LEU A 134 17.75 -17.70 -3.02
CA LEU A 134 16.79 -17.87 -4.10
C LEU A 134 16.88 -16.61 -4.98
N GLU A 135 17.32 -16.76 -6.22
CA GLU A 135 17.28 -15.70 -7.23
C GLU A 135 15.81 -15.27 -7.43
N ALA A 136 15.44 -14.11 -6.92
CA ALA A 136 14.11 -13.55 -7.09
C ALA A 136 14.00 -12.97 -8.50
N GLU A 137 13.08 -13.51 -9.32
CA GLU A 137 12.74 -12.93 -10.61
C GLU A 137 12.31 -11.46 -10.44
N ASP A 138 12.92 -10.60 -11.26
CA ASP A 138 12.97 -9.14 -11.16
C ASP A 138 11.62 -8.49 -11.53
N THR A 139 10.55 -8.85 -10.81
CA THR A 139 9.21 -8.32 -11.01
C THR A 139 9.08 -7.02 -10.23
N LYS A 140 9.19 -5.89 -10.92
CA LYS A 140 9.07 -4.55 -10.30
C LYS A 140 7.64 -4.35 -9.77
N ILE A 141 7.48 -4.41 -8.45
CA ILE A 141 6.20 -4.16 -7.77
C ILE A 141 6.13 -2.68 -7.37
N PHE A 142 5.07 -1.99 -7.76
CA PHE A 142 4.79 -0.62 -7.31
C PHE A 142 3.58 -0.62 -6.38
N VAL A 143 3.70 0.11 -5.28
CA VAL A 143 2.62 0.29 -4.31
C VAL A 143 2.36 1.76 -4.05
N ARG A 144 1.09 2.11 -3.90
CA ARG A 144 0.65 3.40 -3.39
C ARG A 144 0.44 3.31 -1.89
N THR A 145 0.98 4.28 -1.16
CA THR A 145 0.85 4.39 0.30
C THR A 145 -0.54 4.91 0.66
N LEU A 146 -1.22 4.23 1.59
CA LEU A 146 -2.56 4.63 2.05
C LEU A 146 -2.55 5.27 3.44
N PHE A 147 -1.37 5.50 4.01
CA PHE A 147 -1.15 6.17 5.29
C PHE A 147 0.14 7.00 5.26
N ASP A 148 0.32 7.85 6.26
CA ASP A 148 1.55 8.64 6.46
C ASP A 148 2.52 7.87 7.36
N TYR A 149 3.81 7.92 7.04
CA TYR A 149 4.84 7.25 7.82
C TYR A 149 6.05 8.14 8.05
N ASN A 150 6.36 8.40 9.32
CA ASN A 150 7.57 9.09 9.74
C ASN A 150 8.51 8.12 10.49
N PRO A 151 9.67 7.76 9.91
CA PRO A 151 10.61 6.83 10.54
C PRO A 151 11.26 7.39 11.80
N LYS A 152 11.30 8.72 12.00
CA LYS A 152 11.92 9.34 13.18
C LYS A 152 11.08 9.13 14.45
N GLU A 153 9.76 9.13 14.27
CA GLU A 153 8.76 8.93 15.33
C GLU A 153 8.55 7.46 15.67
N ASP A 154 8.98 6.54 14.80
CA ASP A 154 8.80 5.11 15.00
C ASP A 154 9.87 4.53 15.93
N PRO A 155 9.51 4.03 17.14
CA PRO A 155 10.47 3.39 18.03
C PRO A 155 10.83 1.96 17.59
N ALA A 156 10.04 1.32 16.72
CA ALA A 156 10.23 -0.07 16.31
C ALA A 156 11.09 -0.23 15.05
N ILE A 157 11.51 0.87 14.42
CA ILE A 157 12.37 0.81 13.24
C ILE A 157 13.79 0.33 13.61
N PRO A 158 14.35 -0.69 12.92
CA PRO A 158 15.67 -1.22 13.23
C PRO A 158 16.79 -0.18 13.12
N CYS A 159 16.66 0.75 12.16
CA CYS A 159 17.60 1.83 11.94
C CYS A 159 16.86 3.06 11.41
N LYS A 160 16.80 4.13 12.21
CA LYS A 160 16.10 5.37 11.86
C LYS A 160 16.67 6.03 10.60
N ASP A 161 17.98 5.97 10.41
CA ASP A 161 18.68 6.56 9.25
C ASP A 161 18.47 5.78 7.95
N ALA A 162 18.00 4.52 8.05
CA ALA A 162 17.62 3.71 6.90
C ALA A 162 16.13 3.81 6.56
N GLY A 163 15.33 4.50 7.38
CA GLY A 163 13.88 4.62 7.18
C GLY A 163 13.54 5.52 6.00
N LEU A 164 12.57 5.08 5.20
CA LEU A 164 12.00 5.90 4.12
C LEU A 164 10.74 6.61 4.62
N GLU A 165 10.80 7.93 4.74
CA GLU A 165 9.62 8.76 5.01
C GLU A 165 8.72 8.83 3.77
N PHE A 166 7.41 8.69 3.97
CA PHE A 166 6.44 8.87 2.90
C PHE A 166 5.13 9.44 3.44
N ARG A 167 4.39 10.08 2.53
CA ARG A 167 3.03 10.56 2.79
C ARG A 167 2.02 9.73 2.04
N ARG A 168 0.76 9.86 2.43
CA ARG A 168 -0.35 9.23 1.76
C ARG A 168 -0.44 9.64 0.29
N GLY A 169 -0.57 8.66 -0.59
CA GLY A 169 -0.69 8.86 -2.03
C GLY A 169 0.64 8.73 -2.78
N ASP A 170 1.76 8.73 -2.07
CA ASP A 170 3.09 8.47 -2.64
C ASP A 170 3.14 7.08 -3.28
N VAL A 171 3.89 6.96 -4.37
CA VAL A 171 4.13 5.68 -5.05
C VAL A 171 5.56 5.23 -4.79
N LEU A 172 5.66 4.04 -4.22
CA LEU A 172 6.92 3.40 -3.86
C LEU A 172 7.13 2.16 -4.74
N GLN A 173 8.36 1.96 -5.18
CA GLN A 173 8.78 0.69 -5.75
C GLN A 173 9.26 -0.21 -4.63
N ILE A 174 8.64 -1.38 -4.49
CA ILE A 174 9.09 -2.43 -3.58
C ILE A 174 10.28 -3.14 -4.22
N VAL A 175 11.39 -3.21 -3.50
CA VAL A 175 12.63 -3.83 -3.93
C VAL A 175 12.81 -5.19 -3.27
N SER A 176 12.46 -5.32 -1.99
CA SER A 176 12.48 -6.62 -1.29
C SER A 176 11.37 -6.69 -0.23
N GLN A 177 10.73 -7.86 -0.16
CA GLN A 177 9.71 -8.24 0.84
C GLN A 177 10.19 -9.41 1.71
N GLU A 178 11.49 -9.71 1.72
CA GLU A 178 12.06 -10.86 2.44
C GLU A 178 11.80 -10.83 3.94
N ASP A 179 11.65 -9.63 4.53
CA ASP A 179 11.32 -9.47 5.94
C ASP A 179 9.82 -9.18 6.13
N ASP A 180 9.17 -9.98 6.97
CA ASP A 180 7.74 -9.90 7.29
C ASP A 180 7.31 -8.60 7.99
N THR A 181 8.25 -7.84 8.54
CA THR A 181 8.02 -6.62 9.34
C THR A 181 8.53 -5.35 8.67
N TRP A 182 9.62 -5.41 7.91
CA TRP A 182 10.26 -4.25 7.30
C TRP A 182 10.60 -4.51 5.83
N TRP A 183 9.85 -3.93 4.92
CA TRP A 183 10.13 -4.03 3.50
C TRP A 183 11.17 -3.01 3.07
N GLN A 184 11.88 -3.33 1.99
CA GLN A 184 12.79 -2.41 1.34
C GLN A 184 12.11 -1.80 0.13
N ALA A 185 12.03 -0.47 0.11
CA ALA A 185 11.37 0.27 -0.96
C ALA A 185 12.15 1.53 -1.31
N ARG A 186 11.88 2.07 -2.49
CA ARG A 186 12.41 3.36 -2.93
C ARG A 186 11.30 4.19 -3.56
N ARG A 187 11.46 5.51 -3.57
CA ARG A 187 10.50 6.40 -4.25
C ARG A 187 10.72 6.30 -5.75
N HIS A 188 9.63 6.24 -6.52
CA HIS A 188 9.71 6.07 -7.97
C HIS A 188 10.47 7.21 -8.68
N GLU A 189 10.40 8.43 -8.14
CA GLU A 189 10.99 9.64 -8.74
C GLU A 189 12.39 9.98 -8.20
N ASP A 190 12.92 9.20 -7.25
CA ASP A 190 14.20 9.52 -6.62
C ASP A 190 15.36 8.93 -7.46
N PRO A 191 16.34 9.74 -7.90
CA PRO A 191 17.56 9.24 -8.55
C PRO A 191 18.41 8.37 -7.62
N ASN A 192 18.15 8.39 -6.31
CA ASN A 192 18.84 7.54 -5.35
C ASN A 192 18.49 6.07 -5.57
N LEU A 193 19.50 5.27 -5.93
CA LEU A 193 19.37 3.82 -6.12
C LEU A 193 19.15 3.07 -4.80
N ARG A 194 19.41 3.71 -3.65
CA ARG A 194 19.34 3.08 -2.34
C ARG A 194 17.90 2.88 -1.88
N ALA A 195 17.54 1.64 -1.54
CA ALA A 195 16.30 1.34 -0.86
C ALA A 195 16.34 1.84 0.60
N GLY A 196 15.19 2.29 1.10
CA GLY A 196 14.94 2.55 2.51
C GLY A 196 13.94 1.56 3.10
N LEU A 197 13.87 1.52 4.42
CA LEU A 197 12.98 0.64 5.17
C LEU A 197 11.61 1.29 5.32
N ILE A 198 10.58 0.51 4.99
CA ILE A 198 9.17 0.85 5.24
C ILE A 198 8.51 -0.27 6.05
N PRO A 199 7.49 0.04 6.88
CA PRO A 199 6.73 -0.98 7.58
C PRO A 199 6.11 -1.95 6.56
N SER A 200 6.17 -3.24 6.82
CA SER A 200 5.47 -4.22 5.99
C SER A 200 3.96 -4.03 6.10
N LYS A 201 3.22 -4.59 5.14
CA LYS A 201 1.75 -4.64 5.21
C LYS A 201 1.27 -5.28 6.53
N GLN A 202 1.89 -6.38 6.94
CA GLN A 202 1.51 -7.08 8.18
C GLN A 202 1.79 -6.24 9.43
N LEU A 203 2.94 -5.56 9.49
CA LEU A 203 3.30 -4.70 10.62
C LEU A 203 2.31 -3.54 10.73
N GLN A 204 1.95 -2.92 9.61
CA GLN A 204 0.98 -1.84 9.58
C GLN A 204 -0.42 -2.31 10.00
N GLU A 205 -0.86 -3.47 9.52
CA GLU A 205 -2.15 -4.04 9.90
C GLU A 205 -2.22 -4.36 11.40
N ARG A 206 -1.14 -4.89 11.99
CA ARG A 206 -1.03 -5.11 13.43
C ARG A 206 -1.10 -3.81 14.22
N ARG A 207 -0.39 -2.74 13.79
CA ARG A 207 -0.43 -1.42 14.44
C ARG A 207 -1.83 -0.83 14.46
N VAL A 208 -2.53 -0.86 13.32
CA VAL A 208 -3.90 -0.35 13.22
C VAL A 208 -4.87 -1.21 14.04
N ALA A 209 -4.67 -2.52 14.11
CA ALA A 209 -5.49 -3.40 14.94
C ALA A 209 -5.35 -3.08 16.45
N LEU A 210 -4.13 -2.79 16.91
CA LEU A 210 -3.82 -2.46 18.30
C LEU A 210 -4.24 -1.04 18.70
N GLN A 211 -4.27 -0.09 17.77
CA GLN A 211 -4.75 1.28 18.01
C GLN A 211 -6.29 1.38 18.11
N ARG A 212 -7.03 0.36 17.68
CA ARG A 212 -8.49 0.37 17.81
C ARG A 212 -8.85 0.26 19.30
N PRO A 213 -9.69 1.16 19.85
CA PRO A 213 -10.20 1.00 21.19
C PRO A 213 -10.91 -0.35 21.31
N GLU A 214 -10.66 -1.07 22.40
CA GLU A 214 -11.27 -2.34 22.80
C GLU A 214 -12.80 -2.25 23.06
N ALA A 215 -13.49 -1.26 22.51
CA ALA A 215 -14.91 -1.05 22.75
C ALA A 215 -15.74 -1.84 21.73
N LEU A 216 -16.22 -3.01 22.16
CA LEU A 216 -17.61 -3.51 22.03
C LEU A 216 -17.76 -5.02 22.30
N PHE A 217 -16.84 -5.66 23.03
CA PHE A 217 -17.21 -6.88 23.76
C PHE A 217 -17.96 -6.49 25.04
N HIS A 218 -19.26 -6.27 24.91
CA HIS A 218 -20.13 -6.56 26.04
C HIS A 218 -20.18 -8.09 26.13
N PRO A 219 -19.63 -8.74 27.17
CA PRO A 219 -19.94 -10.14 27.38
C PRO A 219 -21.46 -10.19 27.53
N ALA A 220 -22.13 -10.90 26.62
CA ALA A 220 -23.57 -11.07 26.65
C ALA A 220 -23.96 -11.51 28.07
N ARG A 221 -24.72 -10.65 28.75
CA ARG A 221 -25.28 -10.93 30.07
C ARG A 221 -26.24 -12.10 29.88
N VAL A 222 -25.76 -13.31 30.12
CA VAL A 222 -26.62 -14.49 30.26
C VAL A 222 -27.54 -14.22 31.44
N PRO A 223 -28.88 -14.31 31.31
CA PRO A 223 -29.76 -14.16 32.47
C PRO A 223 -29.46 -15.32 33.41
N LYS A 224 -29.05 -15.01 34.65
CA LYS A 224 -28.88 -16.05 35.68
C LYS A 224 -30.25 -16.64 36.01
N PRO A 225 -30.39 -17.97 36.09
CA PRO A 225 -31.58 -18.57 36.67
C PRO A 225 -31.59 -18.31 38.18
N THR A 226 -32.81 -18.18 38.68
CA THR A 226 -33.19 -18.06 40.09
C THR A 226 -32.72 -19.25 40.92
N GLY A 227 -32.24 -19.01 42.15
CA GLY A 227 -32.34 -20.01 43.22
C GLY A 227 -31.07 -20.33 44.02
N LEU A 228 -31.20 -20.13 45.34
CA LEU A 228 -30.54 -20.77 46.49
C LEU A 228 -29.06 -20.49 46.85
N ARG A 229 -28.95 -19.73 47.96
CA ARG A 229 -28.11 -19.85 49.16
C ARG A 229 -26.84 -20.73 49.16
N ARG A 230 -25.73 -20.04 49.47
CA ARG A 230 -24.64 -20.35 50.42
C ARG A 230 -24.23 -21.82 50.58
N SER A 231 -22.96 -22.15 50.31
CA SER A 231 -21.92 -22.26 51.35
C SER A 231 -20.62 -22.99 50.92
N PHE A 232 -19.53 -22.67 51.64
CA PHE A 232 -18.28 -23.42 51.91
C PHE A 232 -17.18 -23.65 50.83
N ARG A 233 -16.03 -23.00 51.12
CA ARG A 233 -14.66 -23.54 51.35
C ARG A 233 -13.83 -24.19 50.22
N LEU A 234 -12.64 -23.60 50.08
CA LEU A 234 -11.28 -24.18 50.02
C LEU A 234 -10.72 -24.74 48.68
N SER A 235 -9.64 -24.08 48.23
CA SER A 235 -8.30 -24.65 47.97
C SER A 235 -7.78 -24.72 46.51
N ARG A 236 -6.52 -24.25 46.41
CA ARG A 236 -5.38 -24.71 45.57
C ARG A 236 -5.46 -24.68 44.03
N LYS A 237 -4.66 -23.75 43.48
CA LYS A 237 -3.48 -23.97 42.61
C LYS A 237 -3.60 -25.09 41.56
N ASP A 238 -3.57 -24.73 40.26
CA ASP A 238 -2.45 -25.15 39.40
C ASP A 238 -2.41 -24.48 38.01
N HIS A 239 -1.18 -24.38 37.50
CA HIS A 239 -0.78 -23.90 36.18
C HIS A 239 -1.35 -24.75 35.03
N LYS A 240 -1.70 -24.08 33.92
CA LYS A 240 -1.29 -24.47 32.55
C LYS A 240 -1.61 -23.35 31.56
N ILE A 241 -0.56 -22.65 31.14
CA ILE A 241 -0.54 -21.83 29.93
C ILE A 241 -0.15 -22.79 28.82
N HIS A 242 -1.11 -23.17 27.97
CA HIS A 242 -0.84 -23.66 26.64
C HIS A 242 -2.06 -23.45 25.75
N ASP A 243 -1.77 -22.99 24.53
CA ASP A 243 -2.61 -23.11 23.34
C ASP A 243 -3.65 -22.02 23.04
N THR A 244 -3.18 -20.85 22.59
CA THR A 244 -3.99 -19.95 21.74
C THR A 244 -3.17 -19.38 20.57
N GLN A 245 -2.25 -20.17 19.98
CA GLN A 245 -1.50 -19.77 18.78
C GLN A 245 -1.91 -20.54 17.51
N ALA A 246 -2.92 -21.41 17.57
CA ALA A 246 -3.38 -22.20 16.43
C ALA A 246 -4.86 -21.96 16.10
N ARG A 247 -5.22 -20.74 15.65
CA ARG A 247 -6.48 -20.56 14.89
C ARG A 247 -6.54 -19.30 14.00
N TRP A 248 -5.41 -18.86 13.46
CA TRP A 248 -5.35 -17.70 12.57
C TRP A 248 -5.06 -18.11 11.13
N THR A 249 -5.67 -19.22 10.70
CA THR A 249 -5.71 -19.61 9.30
C THR A 249 -7.16 -19.81 8.86
N LYS A 250 -7.52 -19.03 7.82
CA LYS A 250 -8.68 -19.15 6.94
C LYS A 250 -10.07 -18.98 7.58
N SER A 251 -10.49 -17.72 7.64
CA SER A 251 -11.90 -17.35 7.49
C SER A 251 -12.02 -16.10 6.63
N GLU A 252 -12.02 -16.31 5.30
CA GLU A 252 -12.63 -15.35 4.38
C GLU A 252 -14.14 -15.32 4.65
N GLY A 253 -14.63 -14.19 5.16
CA GLY A 253 -16.03 -13.93 5.50
C GLY A 253 -16.25 -12.43 5.76
N PRO A 254 -17.48 -11.92 5.56
CA PRO A 254 -17.74 -10.60 4.96
C PRO A 254 -17.60 -9.44 5.94
N ARG A 255 -16.38 -8.91 6.06
CA ARG A 255 -15.98 -7.51 6.33
C ARG A 255 -14.49 -7.54 6.68
N ALA A 256 -13.66 -7.86 5.70
CA ALA A 256 -12.29 -7.36 5.72
C ALA A 256 -12.41 -5.83 5.73
N ARG A 257 -12.37 -5.24 6.92
CA ARG A 257 -12.27 -3.78 7.07
C ARG A 257 -10.95 -3.44 6.39
N ASN A 258 -10.99 -2.93 5.16
CA ASN A 258 -9.80 -2.50 4.40
C ASN A 258 -8.96 -1.59 5.30
N ILE A 259 -7.90 -2.14 5.88
CA ILE A 259 -6.94 -1.37 6.66
C ILE A 259 -6.11 -0.63 5.61
N PRO A 260 -6.03 0.71 5.69
CA PRO A 260 -5.22 1.48 4.75
C PRO A 260 -3.74 1.18 5.00
N SER A 261 -3.20 0.23 4.23
CA SER A 261 -1.78 -0.15 4.25
C SER A 261 -1.14 0.24 2.91
N TYR A 262 -1.10 -0.68 1.97
CA TYR A 262 -0.53 -0.48 0.64
C TYR A 262 -1.49 -1.00 -0.43
N GLN A 263 -1.57 -0.26 -1.54
CA GLN A 263 -2.33 -0.67 -2.73
C GLN A 263 -1.35 -0.91 -3.87
N GLU A 264 -1.29 -2.13 -4.41
CA GLU A 264 -0.51 -2.38 -5.63
C GLU A 264 -1.07 -1.54 -6.80
N VAL A 265 -0.18 -0.82 -7.47
CA VAL A 265 -0.49 0.06 -8.58
C VAL A 265 0.38 -0.24 -9.79
N VAL A 266 -0.12 0.14 -10.96
CA VAL A 266 0.59 0.04 -12.23
C VAL A 266 0.52 1.36 -12.98
N PRO A 267 1.54 1.68 -13.81
CA PRO A 267 1.49 2.84 -14.66
C PRO A 267 0.37 2.69 -15.69
N TYR A 268 -0.42 3.74 -15.85
CA TYR A 268 -1.54 3.82 -16.77
C TYR A 268 -1.50 5.14 -17.51
N ASN A 269 -1.51 5.02 -18.83
CA ASN A 269 -1.75 6.14 -19.73
C ASN A 269 -2.99 5.82 -20.56
N ARG A 270 -3.91 6.77 -20.64
CA ARG A 270 -5.16 6.62 -21.38
C ARG A 270 -4.81 6.46 -22.86
N LYS A 271 -5.32 5.40 -23.49
CA LYS A 271 -5.22 5.25 -24.95
C LYS A 271 -6.24 6.18 -25.63
N PRO A 272 -5.97 6.74 -26.82
CA PRO A 272 -6.88 7.67 -27.50
C PRO A 272 -8.31 7.15 -27.74
N ARG A 273 -8.51 5.83 -27.75
CA ARG A 273 -9.82 5.16 -27.94
C ARG A 273 -10.51 4.72 -26.65
N GLU A 274 -9.88 4.95 -25.50
CA GLU A 274 -10.42 4.59 -24.20
C GLU A 274 -11.25 5.75 -23.63
N SER A 275 -12.29 5.43 -22.86
CA SER A 275 -13.08 6.44 -22.14
C SER A 275 -12.22 7.22 -21.16
N TYR A 276 -12.62 8.46 -20.89
CA TYR A 276 -11.98 9.27 -19.85
C TYR A 276 -12.20 8.65 -18.46
N ARG A 277 -11.32 8.98 -17.51
CA ARG A 277 -11.52 8.63 -16.10
C ARG A 277 -12.65 9.49 -15.51
N LEU A 278 -13.47 8.90 -14.65
CA LEU A 278 -14.51 9.62 -13.91
C LEU A 278 -13.86 10.56 -12.88
N VAL A 279 -14.15 11.87 -12.90
CA VAL A 279 -13.62 12.81 -11.91
C VAL A 279 -14.64 13.00 -10.79
N LEU A 280 -14.25 12.59 -9.58
CA LEU A 280 -15.08 12.75 -8.38
C LEU A 280 -14.59 13.94 -7.55
N LEU A 281 -15.47 14.89 -7.31
CA LEU A 281 -15.21 16.04 -6.44
C LEU A 281 -15.85 15.79 -5.08
N VAL A 282 -15.04 15.84 -4.03
CA VAL A 282 -15.48 15.52 -2.67
C VAL A 282 -15.05 16.65 -1.75
N GLY A 283 -15.93 17.10 -0.87
CA GLY A 283 -15.58 18.15 0.09
C GLY A 283 -16.74 18.45 1.03
N PRO A 284 -16.50 19.18 2.13
CA PRO A 284 -17.58 19.56 3.04
C PRO A 284 -18.54 20.55 2.37
N SER A 285 -19.77 20.60 2.86
CA SER A 285 -20.77 21.54 2.37
C SER A 285 -20.27 22.98 2.48
N GLY A 286 -20.59 23.79 1.47
CA GLY A 286 -20.16 25.18 1.39
C GLY A 286 -18.72 25.38 0.91
N VAL A 287 -17.86 24.36 0.82
CA VAL A 287 -16.45 24.52 0.39
C VAL A 287 -16.28 25.02 -1.05
N GLY A 288 -17.33 25.00 -1.87
CA GLY A 288 -17.30 25.50 -3.25
C GLY A 288 -17.12 24.43 -4.33
N VAL A 289 -17.29 23.15 -4.00
CA VAL A 289 -17.23 22.02 -4.96
C VAL A 289 -18.19 22.23 -6.14
N SER A 290 -19.45 22.58 -5.87
CA SER A 290 -20.45 22.78 -6.94
C SER A 290 -20.09 23.95 -7.86
N GLU A 291 -19.44 24.98 -7.32
CA GLU A 291 -19.02 26.16 -8.08
C GLU A 291 -17.78 25.85 -8.94
N LEU A 292 -16.83 25.07 -8.42
CA LEU A 292 -15.70 24.56 -9.19
C LEU A 292 -16.18 23.66 -10.34
N LYS A 293 -17.11 22.73 -10.06
CA LYS A 293 -17.74 21.87 -11.06
C LYS A 293 -18.39 22.71 -12.18
N ARG A 294 -19.17 23.73 -11.82
CA ARG A 294 -19.84 24.63 -12.76
C ARG A 294 -18.83 25.40 -13.62
N LYS A 295 -17.76 25.93 -13.01
CA LYS A 295 -16.70 26.63 -13.75
C LYS A 295 -15.96 25.71 -14.73
N LEU A 296 -15.68 24.47 -14.35
CA LEU A 296 -15.06 23.48 -15.24
C LEU A 296 -15.95 23.21 -16.46
N LEU A 297 -17.23 22.92 -16.21
CA LEU A 297 -18.20 22.68 -17.28
C LEU A 297 -18.34 23.86 -18.25
N LEU A 298 -18.35 25.10 -17.73
CA LEU A 298 -18.44 26.30 -18.58
C LEU A 298 -17.14 26.64 -19.30
N SER A 299 -15.99 26.20 -18.79
CA SER A 299 -14.70 26.50 -19.40
C SER A 299 -14.44 25.68 -20.65
N ASP A 300 -14.91 24.43 -20.69
CA ASP A 300 -14.81 23.56 -21.86
C ASP A 300 -16.00 22.58 -21.90
N PRO A 301 -17.14 22.99 -22.48
CA PRO A 301 -18.35 22.17 -22.57
C PRO A 301 -18.25 20.96 -23.50
N GLU A 302 -17.27 20.98 -24.42
CA GLU A 302 -17.02 19.87 -25.33
C GLU A 302 -16.23 18.76 -24.63
N HIS A 303 -15.29 19.15 -23.76
CA HIS A 303 -14.46 18.22 -23.01
C HIS A 303 -15.11 17.69 -21.73
N PHE A 304 -15.81 18.54 -20.97
CA PHE A 304 -16.43 18.18 -19.69
C PHE A 304 -17.93 17.90 -19.82
N GLY A 305 -18.40 16.89 -19.09
CA GLY A 305 -19.82 16.56 -18.98
C GLY A 305 -20.23 16.31 -17.54
N VAL A 306 -21.51 16.51 -17.24
CA VAL A 306 -22.12 16.17 -15.93
C VAL A 306 -23.25 15.18 -16.14
N PRO A 307 -23.40 14.15 -15.28
CA PRO A 307 -24.46 13.18 -15.46
C PRO A 307 -25.81 13.82 -15.12
N VAL A 308 -26.80 13.59 -15.97
CA VAL A 308 -28.15 14.13 -15.77
C VAL A 308 -28.86 13.32 -14.67
N PRO A 309 -29.25 13.95 -13.55
CA PRO A 309 -29.94 13.27 -12.46
C PRO A 309 -31.41 12.98 -12.81
N HIS A 310 -32.05 12.12 -12.02
CA HIS A 310 -33.47 11.80 -12.12
C HIS A 310 -34.24 12.53 -11.03
N THR A 311 -35.49 12.89 -11.32
CA THR A 311 -36.39 13.45 -10.33
C THR A 311 -37.83 12.98 -10.54
N THR A 312 -38.59 12.90 -9.45
CA THR A 312 -40.04 12.68 -9.48
C THR A 312 -40.86 13.95 -9.55
N ARG A 313 -40.20 15.11 -9.45
CA ARG A 313 -40.84 16.42 -9.61
C ARG A 313 -41.38 16.55 -11.04
N GLU A 314 -42.49 17.25 -11.21
CA GLU A 314 -42.98 17.60 -12.54
C GLU A 314 -42.03 18.56 -13.27
N CYS A 315 -41.92 18.38 -14.59
CA CYS A 315 -41.12 19.25 -15.47
C CYS A 315 -41.73 20.65 -15.49
N ARG A 316 -40.91 21.69 -15.27
CA ARG A 316 -41.37 23.09 -15.41
C ARG A 316 -41.40 23.50 -16.87
N ARG A 317 -42.15 24.55 -17.18
CA ARG A 317 -42.34 25.06 -18.56
C ARG A 317 -41.04 25.48 -19.28
N TYR A 318 -40.00 25.81 -18.52
CA TYR A 318 -38.70 26.24 -19.06
C TYR A 318 -37.62 25.14 -19.03
N GLU A 319 -37.93 23.96 -18.50
CA GLU A 319 -36.99 22.84 -18.39
C GLU A 319 -37.16 21.89 -19.57
N ARG A 320 -36.07 21.24 -20.00
CA ARG A 320 -36.11 20.23 -21.07
C ARG A 320 -35.78 18.87 -20.49
N LYS A 321 -36.61 17.88 -20.80
CA LYS A 321 -36.40 16.50 -20.38
C LYS A 321 -35.07 15.99 -20.93
N GLY A 322 -34.22 15.48 -20.03
CA GLY A 322 -32.90 14.94 -20.38
C GLY A 322 -31.78 15.96 -20.47
N VAL A 323 -32.05 17.24 -20.19
CA VAL A 323 -31.01 18.28 -20.05
C VAL A 323 -30.78 18.56 -18.57
N GLU A 324 -31.78 19.10 -17.86
CA GLU A 324 -31.66 19.38 -16.43
C GLU A 324 -31.93 18.14 -15.57
N TYR A 325 -33.01 17.41 -15.90
CA TYR A 325 -33.40 16.20 -15.19
C TYR A 325 -34.04 15.17 -16.12
N HIS A 326 -33.91 13.91 -15.73
CA HIS A 326 -34.81 12.85 -16.17
C HIS A 326 -36.04 12.82 -15.27
N PHE A 327 -37.13 13.41 -15.76
CA PHE A 327 -38.43 13.39 -15.10
C PHE A 327 -39.05 11.99 -15.22
N VAL A 328 -39.22 11.31 -14.09
CA VAL A 328 -39.75 9.95 -13.97
C VAL A 328 -40.88 9.89 -12.95
N SER A 329 -41.74 8.88 -13.01
CA SER A 329 -42.76 8.70 -11.98
C SER A 329 -42.14 8.21 -10.67
N ARG A 330 -42.81 8.48 -9.54
CA ARG A 330 -42.38 7.99 -8.22
C ARG A 330 -42.21 6.47 -8.19
N HIS A 331 -43.17 5.74 -8.77
CA HIS A 331 -43.10 4.28 -8.88
C HIS A 331 -41.89 3.79 -9.69
N ALA A 332 -41.57 4.45 -10.82
CA ALA A 332 -40.39 4.09 -11.60
C ALA A 332 -39.09 4.36 -10.82
N PHE A 333 -39.02 5.50 -10.11
CA PHE A 333 -37.87 5.84 -9.26
C PHE A 333 -37.68 4.80 -8.15
N GLU A 334 -38.74 4.43 -7.44
CA GLU A 334 -38.70 3.40 -6.39
C GLU A 334 -38.28 2.02 -6.94
N LYS A 335 -38.75 1.66 -8.13
CA LYS A 335 -38.30 0.45 -8.83
C LYS A 335 -36.80 0.50 -9.14
N ASP A 336 -36.28 1.64 -9.58
CA ASP A 336 -34.85 1.79 -9.88
C ASP A 336 -33.97 1.83 -8.61
N ILE A 337 -34.51 2.29 -7.46
CA ILE A 337 -33.88 2.12 -6.14
C ILE A 337 -33.75 0.63 -5.81
N LEU A 338 -34.83 -0.15 -5.94
CA LEU A 338 -34.83 -1.59 -5.63
C LEU A 338 -33.88 -2.38 -6.53
N ASN A 339 -33.67 -1.92 -7.76
CA ASN A 339 -32.72 -2.51 -8.71
C ASN A 339 -31.27 -2.00 -8.53
N HIS A 340 -30.98 -1.24 -7.46
CA HIS A 340 -29.65 -0.70 -7.17
C HIS A 340 -29.02 0.13 -8.32
N LYS A 341 -29.85 0.87 -9.09
CA LYS A 341 -29.36 1.68 -10.22
C LYS A 341 -28.86 3.07 -9.82
N PHE A 342 -29.20 3.54 -8.62
CA PHE A 342 -28.80 4.85 -8.13
C PHE A 342 -27.49 4.79 -7.36
N ILE A 343 -26.60 5.72 -7.69
CA ILE A 343 -25.35 5.98 -6.97
C ILE A 343 -25.68 6.68 -5.64
N GLU A 344 -26.54 7.69 -5.72
CA GLU A 344 -26.99 8.53 -4.62
C GLU A 344 -28.43 8.96 -4.91
N TYR A 345 -29.27 8.99 -3.89
CA TYR A 345 -30.63 9.49 -3.97
C TYR A 345 -31.08 10.08 -2.63
N GLY A 346 -32.02 11.02 -2.69
CA GLY A 346 -32.59 11.67 -1.52
C GLY A 346 -33.96 12.27 -1.83
N GLU A 347 -34.68 12.67 -0.78
CA GLU A 347 -35.98 13.32 -0.90
C GLU A 347 -35.88 14.80 -0.49
N HIS A 348 -36.39 15.68 -1.35
CA HIS A 348 -36.45 17.11 -1.09
C HIS A 348 -37.80 17.68 -1.52
N GLY A 349 -38.50 18.35 -0.60
CA GLY A 349 -39.81 18.93 -0.87
C GLY A 349 -40.84 17.91 -1.37
N GLY A 350 -40.84 16.70 -0.82
CA GLY A 350 -41.77 15.61 -1.18
C GLY A 350 -41.46 14.89 -2.50
N ASN A 351 -40.35 15.25 -3.16
CA ASN A 351 -39.93 14.67 -4.44
C ASN A 351 -38.57 13.97 -4.30
N TYR A 352 -38.38 12.85 -4.99
CA TYR A 352 -37.09 12.19 -5.07
C TYR A 352 -36.17 12.86 -6.09
N TYR A 353 -34.89 12.85 -5.77
CA TYR A 353 -33.79 13.25 -6.63
C TYR A 353 -32.68 12.20 -6.51
N GLY A 354 -32.03 11.85 -7.61
CA GLY A 354 -30.90 10.92 -7.55
C GLY A 354 -30.13 10.79 -8.84
N THR A 355 -28.86 10.40 -8.73
CA THR A 355 -27.96 10.21 -9.88
C THR A 355 -27.80 8.72 -10.15
N SER A 356 -28.15 8.28 -11.37
CA SER A 356 -28.05 6.88 -11.75
C SER A 356 -26.64 6.52 -12.25
N ILE A 357 -26.24 5.27 -12.09
CA ILE A 357 -24.98 4.73 -12.66
C ILE A 357 -24.99 4.90 -14.19
N ASP A 358 -26.14 4.67 -14.83
CA ASP A 358 -26.29 4.79 -16.28
C ASP A 358 -26.18 6.24 -16.77
N SER A 359 -26.49 7.23 -15.93
CA SER A 359 -26.23 8.65 -16.26
C SER A 359 -24.73 8.92 -16.36
N VAL A 360 -23.90 8.31 -15.50
CA VAL A 360 -22.43 8.43 -15.55
C VAL A 360 -21.88 7.73 -16.79
N ARG A 361 -22.35 6.50 -17.08
CA ARG A 361 -21.96 5.74 -18.27
C ARG A 361 -22.22 6.49 -19.57
N ARG A 362 -23.36 7.18 -19.66
CA ARG A 362 -23.71 7.98 -20.85
C ARG A 362 -22.70 9.08 -21.14
N VAL A 363 -22.30 9.85 -20.13
CA VAL A 363 -21.30 10.91 -20.31
C VAL A 363 -19.94 10.35 -20.74
N LEU A 364 -19.54 9.20 -20.18
CA LEU A 364 -18.29 8.55 -20.56
C LEU A 364 -18.34 7.97 -21.99
N ALA A 365 -19.51 7.47 -22.42
CA ALA A 365 -19.75 6.99 -23.78
C ALA A 365 -19.71 8.13 -24.83
N GLU A 366 -20.07 9.35 -24.44
CA GLU A 366 -19.93 10.56 -25.26
C GLU A 366 -18.46 11.02 -25.40
N SER A 367 -17.49 10.28 -24.86
CA SER A 367 -16.07 10.65 -24.85
C SER A 367 -15.80 11.98 -24.17
N LYS A 368 -16.52 12.27 -23.08
CA LYS A 368 -16.31 13.43 -22.22
C LYS A 368 -15.76 13.03 -20.85
N VAL A 369 -15.06 13.95 -20.20
CA VAL A 369 -14.67 13.82 -18.80
C VAL A 369 -15.92 14.04 -17.93
N CYS A 370 -16.41 12.98 -17.30
CA CYS A 370 -17.55 13.06 -16.40
C CYS A 370 -17.12 13.69 -15.07
N LEU A 371 -17.71 14.84 -14.71
CA LEU A 371 -17.54 15.51 -13.43
C LEU A 371 -18.71 15.20 -12.51
N GLN A 372 -18.47 14.60 -11.35
CA GLN A 372 -19.51 14.32 -10.37
C GLN A 372 -19.07 14.72 -8.96
N ASP A 373 -19.89 15.53 -8.29
CA ASP A 373 -19.80 15.75 -6.84
C ASP A 373 -20.52 14.65 -6.09
N VAL A 374 -19.86 14.05 -5.10
CA VAL A 374 -20.42 12.95 -4.30
C VAL A 374 -20.05 13.07 -2.84
N GLU A 375 -20.89 12.49 -1.98
CA GLU A 375 -20.49 12.24 -0.60
C GLU A 375 -19.39 11.16 -0.50
N PRO A 376 -18.48 11.23 0.49
CA PRO A 376 -17.35 10.32 0.58
C PRO A 376 -17.68 8.82 0.65
N HIS A 377 -18.86 8.46 1.16
CA HIS A 377 -19.27 7.05 1.27
C HIS A 377 -19.61 6.42 -0.09
N VAL A 378 -20.04 7.27 -1.05
CA VAL A 378 -20.44 6.89 -2.40
C VAL A 378 -19.23 6.52 -3.27
N ILE A 379 -18.05 7.07 -2.99
CA ILE A 379 -16.82 6.85 -3.76
C ILE A 379 -16.59 5.35 -4.00
N LYS A 380 -16.85 4.50 -2.99
CA LYS A 380 -16.65 3.05 -3.07
C LYS A 380 -17.52 2.36 -4.10
N ILE A 381 -18.72 2.88 -4.37
CA ILE A 381 -19.63 2.35 -5.39
C ILE A 381 -19.06 2.60 -6.79
N LEU A 382 -18.38 3.74 -6.95
CA LEU A 382 -17.77 4.17 -8.22
C LEU A 382 -16.31 3.72 -8.37
N TYR A 383 -15.70 3.15 -7.32
CA TYR A 383 -14.31 2.69 -7.29
C TYR A 383 -14.15 1.34 -8.00
N THR A 384 -14.49 1.31 -9.29
CA THR A 384 -14.48 0.11 -10.13
C THR A 384 -13.55 0.27 -11.33
N THR A 385 -13.19 -0.85 -11.95
CA THR A 385 -12.37 -0.91 -13.17
C THR A 385 -13.01 -0.19 -14.35
N GLU A 386 -14.34 -0.12 -14.37
CA GLU A 386 -15.15 0.54 -15.39
C GLU A 386 -14.93 2.07 -15.37
N PHE A 387 -15.04 2.70 -14.20
CA PHE A 387 -15.00 4.16 -14.08
C PHE A 387 -13.61 4.73 -13.85
N LYS A 388 -12.70 3.91 -13.29
CA LYS A 388 -11.33 4.29 -12.89
C LYS A 388 -11.29 5.67 -12.22
N PRO A 389 -12.10 5.93 -11.18
CA PRO A 389 -12.35 7.27 -10.71
C PRO A 389 -11.07 7.97 -10.26
N TYR A 390 -10.98 9.26 -10.53
CA TYR A 390 -9.96 10.18 -10.03
C TYR A 390 -10.61 11.09 -8.98
N VAL A 391 -10.24 10.89 -7.72
CA VAL A 391 -10.92 11.53 -6.59
C VAL A 391 -10.14 12.77 -6.12
N VAL A 392 -10.75 13.93 -6.30
CA VAL A 392 -10.23 15.23 -5.87
C VAL A 392 -10.97 15.68 -4.62
N PHE A 393 -10.24 15.79 -3.51
CA PHE A 393 -10.76 16.32 -2.26
C PHE A 393 -10.52 17.82 -2.18
N VAL A 394 -11.60 18.60 -2.08
CA VAL A 394 -11.56 20.05 -1.91
C VAL A 394 -11.65 20.37 -0.42
N LYS A 395 -10.53 20.83 0.13
CA LYS A 395 -10.37 21.14 1.55
C LYS A 395 -10.57 22.64 1.81
N PRO A 396 -11.24 23.03 2.90
CA PRO A 396 -11.29 24.43 3.32
C PRO A 396 -9.90 24.91 3.80
N PRO A 397 -9.55 26.19 3.61
CA PRO A 397 -8.36 26.77 4.23
C PRO A 397 -8.57 26.96 5.74
N ALA A 398 -7.55 27.47 6.42
CA ALA A 398 -7.63 27.77 7.84
C ALA A 398 -8.75 28.77 8.18
N MET A 399 -9.27 28.72 9.41
CA MET A 399 -10.37 29.56 9.92
C MET A 399 -10.20 31.06 9.60
N GLN A 400 -8.98 31.58 9.77
CA GLN A 400 -8.69 32.99 9.50
C GLN A 400 -8.88 33.35 8.03
N GLN A 401 -8.46 32.48 7.11
CA GLN A 401 -8.59 32.69 5.68
C GLN A 401 -10.04 32.53 5.22
N LEU A 402 -10.78 31.54 5.75
CA LEU A 402 -12.22 31.40 5.50
C LEU A 402 -13.01 32.68 5.83
N ARG A 403 -12.70 33.30 6.99
CA ARG A 403 -13.32 34.57 7.40
C ARG A 403 -13.03 35.71 6.42
N LEU A 404 -11.87 35.71 5.76
CA LEU A 404 -11.49 36.74 4.78
C LEU A 404 -12.12 36.46 3.41
N SER A 405 -11.96 35.24 2.89
CA SER A 405 -12.38 34.88 1.53
C SER A 405 -13.89 34.74 1.38
N ARG A 406 -14.63 34.43 2.47
CA ARG A 406 -16.07 34.07 2.39
C ARG A 406 -17.01 35.00 3.15
N ARG A 407 -16.51 36.14 3.64
CA ARG A 407 -17.29 37.14 4.39
C ARG A 407 -18.58 37.61 3.69
N ARG A 408 -18.61 37.57 2.35
CA ARG A 408 -19.76 37.97 1.51
C ARG A 408 -20.41 36.80 0.77
N ALA A 409 -19.89 35.59 0.92
CA ALA A 409 -20.43 34.42 0.24
C ALA A 409 -21.74 33.99 0.90
N LYS A 410 -22.74 33.68 0.07
CA LYS A 410 -24.06 33.27 0.51
C LYS A 410 -24.18 31.75 0.42
N ILE A 411 -24.69 31.11 1.46
CA ILE A 411 -25.04 29.69 1.51
C ILE A 411 -26.54 29.49 1.53
N LEU A 412 -26.98 28.33 1.05
CA LEU A 412 -28.36 27.88 1.21
C LEU A 412 -28.64 27.66 2.70
N SER A 413 -29.67 28.34 3.20
CA SER A 413 -30.08 28.23 4.60
C SER A 413 -30.72 26.87 4.86
N SER A 414 -30.56 26.37 6.09
CA SER A 414 -31.28 25.16 6.54
C SER A 414 -32.79 25.41 6.57
N ARG A 415 -33.58 24.33 6.54
CA ARG A 415 -35.05 24.26 6.35
C ARG A 415 -35.89 25.20 7.24
N ASN A 416 -35.31 25.80 8.28
CA ASN A 416 -36.00 26.55 9.32
C ASN A 416 -35.77 28.08 9.27
N GLU A 417 -35.06 28.63 8.28
CA GLU A 417 -34.86 30.09 8.18
C GLU A 417 -35.69 30.77 7.08
N PRO A 418 -36.22 31.99 7.32
CA PRO A 418 -37.11 32.70 6.40
C PRO A 418 -36.41 33.21 5.12
N THR A 419 -35.08 33.30 5.12
CA THR A 419 -34.29 33.73 3.95
C THR A 419 -33.61 32.53 3.31
N PRO A 420 -33.78 32.25 2.01
CA PRO A 420 -33.21 31.07 1.35
C PRO A 420 -31.68 31.11 1.26
N MET A 421 -31.09 32.28 1.46
CA MET A 421 -29.66 32.50 1.41
C MET A 421 -29.20 33.29 2.65
N ARG A 422 -28.24 32.75 3.40
CA ARG A 422 -27.59 33.43 4.53
C ARG A 422 -26.08 33.56 4.31
N THR A 423 -25.42 34.50 4.97
CA THR A 423 -23.96 34.56 5.00
C THR A 423 -23.41 33.47 5.91
N PHE A 424 -22.17 33.05 5.67
CA PHE A 424 -21.48 32.14 6.58
C PHE A 424 -21.37 32.75 7.99
N SER A 425 -21.67 31.95 9.00
CA SER A 425 -21.34 32.24 10.39
C SER A 425 -20.02 31.55 10.78
N ASP A 426 -19.43 31.98 11.89
CA ASP A 426 -18.23 31.32 12.42
C ASP A 426 -18.48 29.83 12.75
N ALA A 427 -19.68 29.48 13.23
CA ALA A 427 -20.06 28.09 13.48
C ALA A 427 -20.05 27.24 12.20
N ASP A 428 -20.41 27.82 11.05
CA ASP A 428 -20.36 27.10 9.77
C ASP A 428 -18.92 26.85 9.31
N PHE A 429 -18.01 27.79 9.59
CA PHE A 429 -16.61 27.60 9.27
C PHE A 429 -15.98 26.52 10.14
N GLU A 430 -16.31 26.49 11.43
CA GLU A 430 -15.86 25.44 12.35
C GLU A 430 -16.41 24.06 11.94
N ASP A 431 -17.71 23.97 11.61
CA ASP A 431 -18.32 22.73 11.16
C ASP A 431 -17.71 22.25 9.83
N MET A 432 -17.42 23.17 8.90
CA MET A 432 -16.76 22.87 7.64
C MET A 432 -15.36 22.30 7.84
N ILE A 433 -14.54 22.91 8.71
CA ILE A 433 -13.19 22.43 9.03
C ILE A 433 -13.26 21.06 9.74
N LYS A 434 -14.15 20.91 10.72
CA LYS A 434 -14.33 19.66 11.46
C LYS A 434 -14.78 18.53 10.54
N THR A 435 -15.73 18.81 9.65
CA THR A 435 -16.22 17.86 8.65
C THR A 435 -15.12 17.50 7.67
N ALA A 436 -14.33 18.47 7.19
CA ALA A 436 -13.18 18.20 6.31
C ALA A 436 -12.18 17.25 6.97
N GLN A 437 -11.83 17.49 8.24
CA GLN A 437 -10.91 16.64 8.99
C GLN A 437 -11.47 15.22 9.18
N ALA A 438 -12.77 15.10 9.49
CA ALA A 438 -13.43 13.81 9.61
C ALA A 438 -13.45 13.03 8.29
N MET A 439 -13.68 13.72 7.17
CA MET A 439 -13.62 13.14 5.82
C MET A 439 -12.20 12.66 5.47
N GLU A 440 -11.18 13.46 5.77
CA GLU A 440 -9.77 13.15 5.54
C GLU A 440 -9.33 11.95 6.40
N ASN A 441 -9.67 11.90 7.68
CA ASN A 441 -9.31 10.80 8.56
C ASN A 441 -9.96 9.46 8.15
N LYS A 442 -11.18 9.49 7.61
CA LYS A 442 -11.97 8.28 7.33
C LYS A 442 -11.87 7.78 5.88
N TYR A 443 -11.85 8.71 4.93
CA TYR A 443 -11.88 8.43 3.48
C TYR A 443 -10.68 8.96 2.75
N GLY A 444 -9.81 9.68 3.46
CA GLY A 444 -8.49 9.95 2.98
C GLY A 444 -7.65 8.68 2.97
N TYR A 445 -8.02 7.66 2.22
CA TYR A 445 -7.11 6.76 1.48
C TYR A 445 -7.56 6.68 0.01
N LEU A 446 -8.77 7.17 -0.29
CA LEU A 446 -9.39 7.18 -1.61
C LEU A 446 -9.05 8.45 -2.40
N PHE A 447 -8.69 9.55 -1.72
CA PHE A 447 -8.35 10.80 -2.38
C PHE A 447 -7.00 10.70 -3.08
N GLU A 448 -6.95 11.03 -4.37
CA GLU A 448 -5.73 11.08 -5.17
C GLU A 448 -5.11 12.48 -5.16
N LYS A 449 -5.95 13.52 -5.11
CA LYS A 449 -5.53 14.92 -5.03
C LYS A 449 -6.28 15.63 -3.91
N ILE A 450 -5.56 16.50 -3.19
CA ILE A 450 -6.15 17.43 -2.22
C ILE A 450 -5.89 18.85 -2.74
N ILE A 451 -6.95 19.65 -2.84
CA ILE A 451 -6.91 21.05 -3.28
C ILE A 451 -7.46 21.92 -2.16
N ILE A 452 -6.72 22.95 -1.75
CA ILE A 452 -7.17 23.88 -0.70
C ILE A 452 -7.89 25.05 -1.39
N ASN A 453 -9.20 25.15 -1.19
CA ASN A 453 -10.00 26.20 -1.83
C ASN A 453 -10.06 27.48 -0.98
N ASP A 454 -8.95 28.22 -0.99
CA ASP A 454 -8.88 29.57 -0.42
C ASP A 454 -9.43 30.62 -1.39
N ASP A 455 -8.87 30.67 -2.60
CA ASP A 455 -9.37 31.48 -3.71
C ASP A 455 -9.93 30.56 -4.82
N LEU A 456 -11.16 30.85 -5.23
CA LEU A 456 -11.88 30.02 -6.21
C LEU A 456 -11.22 30.03 -7.60
N ALA A 457 -10.56 31.11 -8.01
CA ALA A 457 -9.86 31.20 -9.29
C ALA A 457 -8.53 30.45 -9.27
N LEU A 458 -7.79 30.50 -8.16
CA LEU A 458 -6.57 29.70 -7.98
C LEU A 458 -6.89 28.21 -7.92
N ALA A 459 -7.87 27.81 -7.10
CA ALA A 459 -8.30 26.42 -7.00
C ALA A 459 -8.83 25.88 -8.34
N PHE A 460 -9.53 26.71 -9.12
CA PHE A 460 -9.97 26.38 -10.48
C PHE A 460 -8.79 26.16 -11.44
N THR A 461 -7.77 27.02 -11.36
CA THR A 461 -6.57 26.88 -12.21
C THR A 461 -5.78 25.63 -11.85
N GLU A 462 -5.64 25.34 -10.56
CA GLU A 462 -4.98 24.15 -10.05
C GLU A 462 -5.69 22.87 -10.49
N ILE A 463 -7.01 22.76 -10.28
CA ILE A 463 -7.76 21.56 -10.67
C ILE A 463 -7.72 21.33 -12.19
N ARG A 464 -7.82 22.40 -12.99
CA ARG A 464 -7.75 22.29 -14.46
C ARG A 464 -6.36 21.82 -14.91
N ALA A 465 -5.30 22.34 -14.31
CA ALA A 465 -3.93 21.92 -14.61
C ALA A 465 -3.72 20.44 -14.24
N GLU A 466 -4.26 20.01 -13.10
CA GLU A 466 -4.19 18.61 -12.66
C GLU A 466 -4.95 17.67 -13.61
N LEU A 467 -6.15 18.03 -14.04
CA LEU A 467 -6.92 17.23 -15.00
C LEU A 467 -6.23 17.16 -16.37
N ALA A 468 -5.65 18.26 -16.84
CA ALA A 468 -4.86 18.25 -18.08
C ALA A 468 -3.59 17.38 -17.97
N ARG A 469 -2.98 17.33 -16.78
CA ARG A 469 -1.84 16.49 -16.47
C ARG A 469 -2.21 15.01 -16.45
N LEU A 470 -3.34 14.68 -15.82
CA LEU A 470 -3.92 13.34 -15.77
C LEU A 470 -4.12 12.74 -17.18
N GLU A 471 -4.31 13.55 -18.20
CA GLU A 471 -4.49 13.08 -19.58
C GLU A 471 -3.19 12.93 -20.37
N LYS A 472 -2.14 13.66 -20.00
CA LYS A 472 -0.86 13.69 -20.73
C LYS A 472 0.20 12.81 -20.11
N GLU A 473 0.23 12.75 -18.78
CA GLU A 473 1.23 12.03 -18.01
C GLU A 473 0.77 10.63 -17.62
N THR A 474 1.73 9.77 -17.32
CA THR A 474 1.47 8.44 -16.77
C THR A 474 0.96 8.57 -15.35
N ASN A 475 -0.20 7.98 -15.08
CA ASN A 475 -0.81 7.94 -13.75
C ASN A 475 -0.72 6.55 -13.15
N TRP A 476 -1.02 6.44 -11.86
CA TRP A 476 -0.97 5.17 -11.14
C TRP A 476 -2.36 4.68 -10.80
N ILE A 477 -2.79 3.59 -11.42
CA ILE A 477 -4.08 2.95 -11.10
C ILE A 477 -3.86 1.67 -10.32
N PRO A 478 -4.81 1.23 -9.48
CA PRO A 478 -4.78 -0.10 -8.86
C PRO A 478 -4.52 -1.19 -9.89
N LYS A 479 -3.62 -2.14 -9.58
CA LYS A 479 -3.28 -3.27 -10.46
C LYS A 479 -4.52 -4.09 -10.86
N THR A 480 -5.51 -4.17 -9.96
CA THR A 480 -6.81 -4.83 -10.22
C THR A 480 -7.59 -4.19 -11.37
N TRP A 481 -7.32 -2.94 -11.73
CA TRP A 481 -7.97 -2.24 -12.84
C TRP A 481 -7.29 -2.47 -14.19
N ALA A 482 -6.03 -2.91 -14.19
CA ALA A 482 -5.27 -3.15 -15.42
C ALA A 482 -5.45 -4.56 -15.99
N GLN A 483 -6.05 -5.47 -15.22
CA GLN A 483 -6.30 -6.86 -15.62
C GLN A 483 -7.68 -7.08 -16.27
N ALA A 484 -8.40 -6.00 -16.59
CA ALA A 484 -9.77 -6.02 -17.11
C ALA A 484 -9.83 -5.80 -18.63
#